data_AF-A0A2E2NYW6-F1
#
_entry.id   AF-A0A2E2NYW6-F1
#
_cell.length_a   1.000
_cell.length_b   1.000
_cell.length_c   1.000
_cell.angle_alpha   90.00
_cell.angle_beta   90.00
_cell.angle_gamma   90.00
#
_symmetry.space_group_name_H-M   'P 1'
#
loop_
_entity.id
_entity.type
_entity.pdbx_description
1 polymer ?
#
loop_
_entity_poly.entity_id
_entity_poly.type
_entity_poly.pdbx_seq_one_letter_code
_entity_poly.pdbx_strand_id
1 'polypeptide(L)'
;MSKAEEQVFYYSTLKFVETPLSYIEGSVPLRKEVALSRNHYRFVFDEFYQLKSIAFYNGETPRKPNHTANLFMLSHQIKFSYTDSTEHMFFFDSEGKVTAVLGNCSSFSYTIDERGYRKSLHFLDQDENRITNSWGIYQYQWSYQEDGSVIEERQDQAGESVAIRPGFEFYRLKLNFNHLGQIARMQNIDENGELIENSSGASQDVIYTNHEGNFLSWKVLNNSSDLEKGNGPNVALGRQFFNEFGYERQLIHFDENGSRIYSAYGICESRTEFDEFGNISERRFYDIEGNRGVHLEADYHLLKIEWSKDGNRRISLSYFTVKDQAVLHNSRGYHQVKYKYSSQNKLIRMSYLNDKGVLINRIDNGVAMIEFEYDSNGKVITTKKLNKDGKEI
;
A
#
# COMPACT_ATOMS: atom_id res chain seq x y z
N MET A 1 -35.96 2.37 -22.75
CA MET A 1 -34.57 1.88 -22.82
C MET A 1 -34.23 1.39 -21.42
N SER A 2 -34.11 0.07 -21.21
CA SER A 2 -33.68 -0.44 -19.91
C SER A 2 -32.25 0.01 -19.68
N LYS A 3 -31.96 0.55 -18.50
CA LYS A 3 -30.60 0.87 -18.08
C LYS A 3 -29.80 -0.44 -18.16
N ALA A 4 -28.77 -0.50 -18.99
CA ALA A 4 -27.89 -1.66 -19.03
C ALA A 4 -27.37 -1.93 -17.62
N GLU A 5 -27.47 -3.17 -17.17
CA GLU A 5 -27.17 -3.55 -15.79
C GLU A 5 -25.66 -3.69 -15.63
N GLU A 6 -25.05 -2.81 -14.83
CA GLU A 6 -23.63 -2.88 -14.51
C GLU A 6 -23.31 -4.20 -13.78
N GLN A 7 -22.18 -4.81 -14.12
CA GLN A 7 -21.75 -6.07 -13.50
C GLN A 7 -20.78 -5.78 -12.37
N VAL A 8 -21.01 -6.40 -11.20
CA VAL A 8 -20.19 -6.20 -10.00
C VAL A 8 -19.52 -7.50 -9.58
N PHE A 9 -18.20 -7.49 -9.53
CA PHE A 9 -17.36 -8.58 -9.02
C PHE A 9 -16.71 -8.17 -7.71
N TYR A 10 -16.52 -9.14 -6.82
CA TYR A 10 -16.02 -8.91 -5.47
C TYR A 10 -14.71 -9.66 -5.24
N TYR A 11 -13.74 -9.02 -4.61
CA TYR A 11 -12.43 -9.60 -4.30
C TYR A 11 -11.98 -9.20 -2.90
N SER A 12 -11.27 -10.03 -2.14
CA SER A 12 -10.72 -9.59 -0.84
C SER A 12 -9.50 -8.70 -0.98
N THR A 13 -8.65 -8.94 -1.99
CA THR A 13 -7.40 -8.22 -2.26
C THR A 13 -7.22 -7.92 -3.75
N LEU A 14 -6.21 -7.12 -4.09
CA LEU A 14 -5.79 -6.91 -5.48
C LEU A 14 -4.53 -7.73 -5.76
N LYS A 15 -4.26 -8.00 -7.04
CA LYS A 15 -3.00 -8.61 -7.45
C LYS A 15 -1.85 -7.65 -7.19
N PHE A 16 -0.68 -8.20 -6.90
CA PHE A 16 0.53 -7.42 -6.76
C PHE A 16 0.93 -6.79 -8.10
N VAL A 17 1.28 -5.50 -8.04
CA VAL A 17 1.82 -4.71 -9.14
C VAL A 17 3.01 -3.92 -8.61
N GLU A 18 4.02 -3.65 -9.42
CA GLU A 18 5.17 -2.80 -9.04
C GLU A 18 5.39 -1.66 -10.06
N THR A 19 4.70 -1.73 -11.21
CA THR A 19 4.70 -0.73 -12.28
C THR A 19 3.27 -0.25 -12.53
N PRO A 20 3.04 1.05 -12.80
CA PRO A 20 1.73 1.54 -13.23
C PRO A 20 1.36 1.10 -14.66
N LEU A 21 2.24 0.38 -15.38
CA LEU A 21 1.91 -0.29 -16.62
C LEU A 21 0.85 -1.38 -16.41
N SER A 22 0.98 -2.16 -15.34
CA SER A 22 0.09 -3.26 -15.03
C SER A 22 -1.33 -2.76 -14.73
N TYR A 23 -2.32 -3.49 -15.21
CA TYR A 23 -3.72 -3.22 -14.87
C TYR A 23 -4.00 -3.63 -13.42
N ILE A 24 -4.87 -2.89 -12.76
CA ILE A 24 -5.33 -3.26 -11.42
C ILE A 24 -6.36 -4.37 -11.56
N GLU A 25 -6.04 -5.53 -10.99
CA GLU A 25 -6.89 -6.71 -11.03
C GLU A 25 -7.21 -7.22 -9.63
N GLY A 26 -8.38 -7.83 -9.46
CA GLY A 26 -8.73 -8.55 -8.24
C GLY A 26 -7.90 -9.85 -8.10
N SER A 27 -7.45 -10.16 -6.88
CA SER A 27 -6.70 -11.39 -6.58
C SER A 27 -7.64 -12.52 -6.18
N VAL A 28 -8.10 -12.53 -4.92
CA VAL A 28 -8.96 -13.61 -4.40
C VAL A 28 -10.45 -13.26 -4.59
N PRO A 29 -11.18 -13.96 -5.48
CA PRO A 29 -12.59 -13.68 -5.76
C PRO A 29 -13.50 -14.10 -4.60
N LEU A 30 -14.56 -13.33 -4.36
CA LEU A 30 -15.55 -13.58 -3.32
C LEU A 30 -16.95 -13.70 -3.92
N ARG A 31 -17.77 -14.58 -3.35
CA ARG A 31 -19.22 -14.49 -3.54
C ARG A 31 -19.76 -13.25 -2.84
N LYS A 32 -20.81 -12.66 -3.38
CA LYS A 32 -21.41 -11.43 -2.84
C LYS A 32 -21.75 -11.54 -1.36
N GLU A 33 -22.29 -12.68 -0.91
CA GLU A 33 -22.69 -12.90 0.48
C GLU A 33 -21.49 -12.84 1.43
N VAL A 34 -20.34 -13.40 1.01
CA VAL A 34 -19.09 -13.37 1.77
C VAL A 34 -18.48 -11.98 1.74
N ALA A 35 -18.49 -11.31 0.58
CA ALA A 35 -17.98 -9.95 0.45
C ALA A 35 -18.72 -9.00 1.39
N LEU A 36 -20.06 -9.04 1.41
CA LEU A 36 -20.88 -8.14 2.21
C LEU A 36 -20.76 -8.34 3.74
N SER A 37 -20.07 -9.39 4.21
CA SER A 37 -19.79 -9.57 5.63
C SER A 37 -18.37 -9.16 6.03
N ARG A 38 -17.58 -8.55 5.12
CA ARG A 38 -16.16 -8.26 5.37
C ARG A 38 -15.55 -7.17 4.47
N ASN A 39 -14.27 -6.90 4.66
CA ASN A 39 -13.46 -6.08 3.76
C ASN A 39 -13.38 -6.70 2.35
N HIS A 40 -13.70 -5.93 1.33
CA HIS A 40 -13.64 -6.36 -0.07
C HIS A 40 -13.51 -5.17 -1.03
N TYR A 41 -12.99 -5.47 -2.21
CA TYR A 41 -13.06 -4.64 -3.40
C TYR A 41 -14.30 -4.97 -4.20
N ARG A 42 -14.94 -3.94 -4.75
CA ARG A 42 -15.97 -4.03 -5.78
C ARG A 42 -15.37 -3.56 -7.08
N PHE A 43 -15.41 -4.41 -8.09
CA PHE A 43 -15.06 -4.08 -9.47
C PHE A 43 -16.36 -3.96 -10.26
N VAL A 44 -16.63 -2.77 -10.77
CA VAL A 44 -17.83 -2.50 -11.56
C VAL A 44 -17.44 -2.45 -13.02
N PHE A 45 -18.13 -3.21 -13.86
CA PHE A 45 -17.94 -3.24 -15.31
C PHE A 45 -19.21 -2.80 -16.02
N ASP A 46 -19.06 -2.20 -17.20
CA ASP A 46 -20.19 -1.94 -18.08
C ASP A 46 -20.65 -3.19 -18.84
N GLU A 47 -21.64 -3.03 -19.73
CA GLU A 47 -22.22 -4.12 -20.52
C GLU A 47 -21.24 -4.78 -21.50
N PHE A 48 -20.12 -4.11 -21.81
CA PHE A 48 -19.06 -4.60 -22.69
C PHE A 48 -17.87 -5.18 -21.89
N TYR A 49 -18.03 -5.38 -20.57
CA TYR A 49 -16.97 -5.83 -19.68
C TYR A 49 -15.76 -4.88 -19.62
N GLN A 50 -15.96 -3.58 -19.87
CA GLN A 50 -14.95 -2.58 -19.61
C GLN A 50 -15.05 -2.10 -18.15
N LEU A 51 -13.90 -2.07 -17.44
CA LEU A 51 -13.84 -1.72 -16.03
C LEU A 51 -14.23 -0.25 -15.81
N LYS A 52 -15.28 0.03 -15.05
CA LYS A 52 -15.76 1.39 -14.75
C LYS A 52 -15.21 1.93 -13.45
N SER A 53 -15.13 1.10 -12.41
CA SER A 53 -14.59 1.53 -11.13
C SER A 53 -14.12 0.37 -10.25
N ILE A 54 -13.20 0.69 -9.35
CA ILE A 54 -12.76 -0.16 -8.25
C ILE A 54 -12.97 0.62 -6.96
N ALA A 55 -13.61 0.02 -5.95
CA ALA A 55 -13.78 0.66 -4.65
C ALA A 55 -13.73 -0.33 -3.48
N PHE A 56 -13.25 0.13 -2.33
CA PHE A 56 -13.02 -0.72 -1.14
C PHE A 56 -14.05 -0.50 -0.03
N TYR A 57 -14.66 -1.58 0.46
CA TYR A 57 -15.75 -1.55 1.42
C TYR A 57 -15.55 -2.56 2.54
N ASN A 58 -16.27 -2.36 3.65
CA ASN A 58 -16.65 -3.44 4.56
C ASN A 58 -18.17 -3.49 4.65
N GLY A 59 -18.77 -4.60 4.20
CA GLY A 59 -20.19 -4.63 3.92
C GLY A 59 -20.59 -3.52 2.95
N GLU A 60 -21.51 -2.64 3.34
CA GLU A 60 -21.91 -1.47 2.55
C GLU A 60 -21.17 -0.18 2.94
N THR A 61 -20.24 -0.25 3.90
CA THR A 61 -19.53 0.95 4.40
C THR A 61 -18.28 1.22 3.56
N PRO A 62 -18.16 2.38 2.90
CA PRO A 62 -16.94 2.81 2.23
C PRO A 62 -15.75 2.84 3.19
N ARG A 63 -14.59 2.34 2.77
CA ARG A 63 -13.36 2.37 3.57
C ARG A 63 -12.19 2.90 2.78
N LYS A 64 -11.30 3.61 3.48
CA LYS A 64 -9.93 3.78 2.99
C LYS A 64 -9.26 2.40 2.97
N PRO A 65 -8.55 2.04 1.90
CA PRO A 65 -7.78 0.79 1.85
C PRO A 65 -6.93 0.66 3.11
N ASN A 66 -7.07 -0.48 3.78
CA ASN A 66 -6.26 -0.80 4.95
C ASN A 66 -4.92 -1.42 4.51
N HIS A 67 -3.97 -1.48 5.43
CA HIS A 67 -2.64 -2.05 5.22
C HIS A 67 -2.63 -3.58 5.01
N THR A 68 -3.79 -4.23 4.86
CA THR A 68 -3.91 -5.69 4.88
C THR A 68 -3.88 -6.32 3.50
N ALA A 69 -3.91 -5.52 2.43
CA ALA A 69 -4.15 -6.05 1.10
C ALA A 69 -3.46 -5.34 -0.06
N ASN A 70 -3.04 -4.07 0.02
CA ASN A 70 -2.65 -3.35 -1.20
C ASN A 70 -1.56 -2.31 -1.00
N LEU A 71 -0.43 -2.53 -1.67
CA LEU A 71 0.67 -1.57 -1.77
C LEU A 71 0.38 -0.41 -2.75
N PHE A 72 -0.71 -0.49 -3.54
CA PHE A 72 -0.93 0.44 -4.67
C PHE A 72 -2.37 0.94 -4.87
N MET A 73 -3.29 0.69 -3.92
CA MET A 73 -4.61 1.35 -3.95
C MET A 73 -4.50 2.75 -3.30
N LEU A 74 -4.47 3.79 -4.14
CA LEU A 74 -4.12 5.15 -3.72
C LEU A 74 -5.28 5.95 -3.10
N SER A 75 -6.53 5.49 -3.24
CA SER A 75 -7.73 6.17 -2.73
C SER A 75 -8.83 5.16 -2.38
N HIS A 76 -10.00 5.62 -1.90
CA HIS A 76 -11.12 4.72 -1.63
C HIS A 76 -11.68 4.12 -2.93
N GLN A 77 -11.87 4.96 -3.94
CA GLN A 77 -12.46 4.59 -5.22
C GLN A 77 -11.63 5.15 -6.37
N ILE A 78 -11.39 4.30 -7.37
CA ILE A 78 -10.83 4.66 -8.67
C ILE A 78 -11.93 4.52 -9.70
N LYS A 79 -12.11 5.52 -10.57
CA LYS A 79 -12.99 5.43 -11.74
C LYS A 79 -12.17 5.53 -13.02
N PHE A 80 -12.64 4.83 -14.05
CA PHE A 80 -11.94 4.72 -15.32
C PHE A 80 -12.79 5.33 -16.45
N SER A 81 -12.11 5.99 -17.39
CA SER A 81 -12.69 6.40 -18.67
C SER A 81 -11.74 6.08 -19.80
N TYR A 82 -12.29 5.65 -20.93
CA TYR A 82 -11.52 5.19 -22.08
C TYR A 82 -11.95 5.94 -23.34
N THR A 83 -10.98 6.16 -24.21
CA THR A 83 -11.18 6.48 -25.63
C THR A 83 -10.39 5.47 -26.45
N ASP A 84 -10.40 5.60 -27.78
CA ASP A 84 -9.61 4.72 -28.66
C ASP A 84 -8.09 4.85 -28.42
N SER A 85 -7.63 5.96 -27.85
CA SER A 85 -6.19 6.26 -27.68
C SER A 85 -5.80 6.68 -26.26
N THR A 86 -6.75 6.73 -25.31
CA THR A 86 -6.46 7.13 -23.92
C THR A 86 -7.22 6.30 -22.90
N GLU A 87 -6.61 6.13 -21.73
CA GLU A 87 -7.24 5.63 -20.51
C GLU A 87 -6.97 6.64 -19.40
N HIS A 88 -8.00 7.03 -18.66
CA HIS A 88 -7.86 7.89 -17.48
C HIS A 88 -8.31 7.17 -16.23
N MET A 89 -7.56 7.34 -15.14
CA MET A 89 -7.91 6.89 -13.80
C MET A 89 -8.11 8.09 -12.90
N PHE A 90 -9.28 8.21 -12.26
CA PHE A 90 -9.64 9.31 -11.37
C PHE A 90 -9.81 8.80 -9.94
N PHE A 91 -9.31 9.57 -8.96
CA PHE A 91 -9.27 9.15 -7.56
C PHE A 91 -10.33 9.85 -6.71
N PHE A 92 -11.06 9.08 -5.90
CA PHE A 92 -12.13 9.58 -5.03
C PHE A 92 -11.97 9.10 -3.59
N ASP A 93 -12.32 9.97 -2.65
CA ASP A 93 -12.41 9.63 -1.23
C ASP A 93 -13.68 8.82 -0.90
N SER A 94 -13.84 8.45 0.37
CA SER A 94 -14.99 7.68 0.85
C SER A 94 -16.32 8.45 0.83
N GLU A 95 -16.30 9.77 0.58
CA GLU A 95 -17.48 10.61 0.40
C GLU A 95 -17.82 10.80 -1.09
N GLY A 96 -17.03 10.22 -2.01
CA GLY A 96 -17.21 10.34 -3.45
C GLY A 96 -16.70 11.66 -4.03
N LYS A 97 -15.86 12.40 -3.29
CA LYS A 97 -15.21 13.63 -3.77
C LYS A 97 -13.86 13.29 -4.39
N VAL A 98 -13.47 14.06 -5.42
CA VAL A 98 -12.13 13.95 -6.02
C VAL A 98 -11.07 14.18 -4.93
N THR A 99 -10.05 13.34 -4.89
CA THR A 99 -8.96 13.43 -3.92
C THR A 99 -7.61 13.35 -4.63
N ALA A 100 -6.64 14.07 -4.12
CA ALA A 100 -5.26 13.95 -4.57
C ALA A 100 -4.59 12.70 -4.01
N VAL A 101 -3.68 12.13 -4.80
CA VAL A 101 -2.80 11.01 -4.47
C VAL A 101 -1.38 11.30 -4.97
N LEU A 102 -0.36 10.64 -4.40
CA LEU A 102 1.06 10.82 -4.78
C LEU A 102 1.44 12.30 -4.97
N GLY A 103 1.20 13.12 -3.94
CA GLY A 103 1.26 14.58 -4.04
C GLY A 103 -0.11 15.15 -4.39
N ASN A 104 -0.17 15.94 -5.47
CA ASN A 104 -1.38 16.66 -5.88
C ASN A 104 -2.12 16.00 -7.06
N CYS A 105 -1.82 14.74 -7.39
CA CYS A 105 -2.39 14.07 -8.57
C CYS A 105 -3.86 13.70 -8.32
N SER A 106 -4.80 14.26 -9.07
CA SER A 106 -6.21 13.88 -9.04
C SER A 106 -6.54 12.79 -10.06
N SER A 107 -5.72 12.65 -11.11
CA SER A 107 -5.90 11.63 -12.13
C SER A 107 -4.60 11.21 -12.82
N PHE A 108 -4.61 9.99 -13.35
CA PHE A 108 -3.57 9.42 -14.19
C PHE A 108 -4.10 9.36 -15.62
N SER A 109 -3.30 9.80 -16.60
CA SER A 109 -3.67 9.80 -18.02
C SER A 109 -2.68 8.95 -18.81
N TYR A 110 -3.16 7.82 -19.30
CA TYR A 110 -2.42 6.89 -20.14
C TYR A 110 -2.69 7.19 -21.62
N THR A 111 -1.64 7.12 -22.44
CA THR A 111 -1.79 7.05 -23.91
C THR A 111 -1.70 5.59 -24.33
N ILE A 112 -2.58 5.18 -25.23
CA ILE A 112 -2.67 3.83 -25.79
C ILE A 112 -2.14 3.85 -27.23
N ASP A 113 -1.32 2.87 -27.60
CA ASP A 113 -0.84 2.69 -28.97
C ASP A 113 -1.90 2.03 -29.88
N GLU A 114 -1.64 1.96 -31.18
CA GLU A 114 -2.57 1.39 -32.18
C GLU A 114 -2.87 -0.11 -31.96
N ARG A 115 -2.09 -0.79 -31.11
CA ARG A 115 -2.27 -2.20 -30.75
C ARG A 115 -3.09 -2.37 -29.46
N GLY A 116 -3.48 -1.28 -28.81
CA GLY A 116 -4.22 -1.30 -27.55
C GLY A 116 -3.32 -1.35 -26.30
N TYR A 117 -2.02 -1.08 -26.43
CA TYR A 117 -1.08 -1.14 -25.31
C TYR A 117 -0.77 0.24 -24.72
N ARG A 118 -0.66 0.32 -23.38
CA ARG A 118 -0.24 1.55 -22.68
C ARG A 118 1.18 1.95 -23.10
N LYS A 119 1.31 3.09 -23.77
CA LYS A 119 2.57 3.64 -24.30
C LYS A 119 3.23 4.64 -23.35
N SER A 120 2.45 5.43 -22.64
CA SER A 120 2.94 6.44 -21.70
C SER A 120 1.91 6.77 -20.63
N LEU A 121 2.38 7.36 -19.53
CA LEU A 121 1.55 7.89 -18.46
C LEU A 121 2.05 9.27 -18.04
N HIS A 122 1.12 10.18 -17.78
CA HIS A 122 1.36 11.43 -17.08
C HIS A 122 0.29 11.71 -16.03
N PHE A 123 0.56 12.66 -15.14
CA PHE A 123 -0.28 12.98 -13.99
C PHE A 123 -0.95 14.33 -14.17
N LEU A 124 -2.20 14.45 -13.73
CA LEU A 124 -2.95 15.70 -13.74
C LEU A 124 -3.39 16.09 -12.33
N ASP A 125 -3.42 17.39 -12.05
CA ASP A 125 -4.08 17.94 -10.85
C ASP A 125 -5.60 18.10 -11.06
N GLN A 126 -6.30 18.66 -10.07
CA GLN A 126 -7.75 18.84 -10.13
C GLN A 126 -8.19 19.87 -11.19
N ASP A 127 -7.30 20.76 -11.62
CA ASP A 127 -7.54 21.77 -12.64
C ASP A 127 -7.07 21.30 -14.03
N GLU A 128 -6.81 19.99 -14.18
CA GLU A 128 -6.34 19.32 -15.40
C GLU A 128 -4.96 19.77 -15.89
N ASN A 129 -4.16 20.40 -15.02
CA ASN A 129 -2.77 20.73 -15.37
C ASN A 129 -1.87 19.52 -15.18
N ARG A 130 -0.89 19.36 -16.07
CA ARG A 130 0.12 18.31 -15.96
C ARG A 130 1.11 18.62 -14.84
N ILE A 131 1.38 17.63 -13.99
CA ILE A 131 2.22 17.81 -12.79
C ILE A 131 3.24 16.68 -12.60
N THR A 132 4.23 16.95 -11.75
CA THR A 132 5.17 15.97 -11.21
C THR A 132 4.60 15.37 -9.93
N ASN A 133 4.63 14.04 -9.81
CA ASN A 133 4.14 13.35 -8.61
C ASN A 133 5.10 13.46 -7.40
N SER A 134 4.71 12.94 -6.24
CA SER A 134 5.51 12.98 -5.01
C SER A 134 6.84 12.21 -5.05
N TRP A 135 7.09 11.44 -6.11
CA TRP A 135 8.36 10.74 -6.33
C TRP A 135 9.26 11.46 -7.32
N GLY A 136 8.86 12.64 -7.81
CA GLY A 136 9.63 13.40 -8.79
C GLY A 136 9.36 12.99 -10.24
N ILE A 137 8.38 12.13 -10.50
CA ILE A 137 8.10 11.61 -11.84
C ILE A 137 7.02 12.46 -12.51
N TYR A 138 7.34 12.98 -13.70
CA TYR A 138 6.46 13.77 -14.56
C TYR A 138 5.90 12.96 -15.73
N GLN A 139 6.61 11.90 -16.13
CA GLN A 139 6.21 11.00 -17.20
C GLN A 139 6.75 9.58 -17.02
N TYR A 140 5.97 8.61 -17.48
CA TYR A 140 6.44 7.27 -17.83
C TYR A 140 6.37 7.08 -19.34
N GLN A 141 7.33 6.34 -19.90
CA GLN A 141 7.26 5.78 -21.24
C GLN A 141 7.54 4.27 -21.22
N TRP A 142 6.83 3.52 -22.05
CA TRP A 142 6.99 2.08 -22.19
C TRP A 142 7.29 1.69 -23.64
N SER A 143 8.31 0.85 -23.82
CA SER A 143 8.72 0.30 -25.11
C SER A 143 8.72 -1.23 -25.07
N TYR A 144 7.83 -1.85 -25.86
CA TYR A 144 7.65 -3.29 -25.94
C TYR A 144 8.73 -3.95 -26.82
N GLN A 145 9.41 -4.95 -26.29
CA GLN A 145 10.50 -5.66 -26.96
C GLN A 145 10.02 -6.95 -27.62
N GLU A 146 10.78 -7.47 -28.59
CA GLU A 146 10.46 -8.72 -29.31
C GLU A 146 10.47 -9.95 -28.41
N ASP A 147 11.26 -9.94 -27.33
CA ASP A 147 11.32 -11.02 -26.34
C ASP A 147 10.15 -11.00 -25.33
N GLY A 148 9.20 -10.07 -25.50
CA GLY A 148 8.04 -9.88 -24.62
C GLY A 148 8.31 -9.06 -23.35
N SER A 149 9.56 -8.63 -23.13
CA SER A 149 9.88 -7.69 -22.05
C SER A 149 9.43 -6.27 -22.40
N VAL A 150 9.35 -5.40 -21.39
CA VAL A 150 9.01 -3.99 -21.56
C VAL A 150 10.10 -3.13 -20.96
N ILE A 151 10.60 -2.16 -21.73
CA ILE A 151 11.47 -1.11 -21.20
C ILE A 151 10.59 -0.02 -20.62
N GLU A 152 10.74 0.28 -19.33
CA GLU A 152 10.10 1.39 -18.64
C GLU A 152 11.13 2.48 -18.31
N GLU A 153 10.82 3.69 -18.75
CA GLU A 153 11.60 4.89 -18.51
C GLU A 153 10.73 5.92 -17.79
N ARG A 154 11.34 6.68 -16.87
CA ARG A 154 10.68 7.70 -16.06
C ARG A 154 11.49 8.98 -16.13
N GLN A 155 10.80 10.10 -16.31
CA GLN A 155 11.43 11.41 -16.43
C GLN A 155 10.77 12.43 -15.52
N ASP A 156 11.55 13.40 -15.05
CA ASP A 156 11.04 14.61 -14.40
C ASP A 156 10.56 15.64 -15.44
N GLN A 157 10.21 16.84 -14.98
CA GLN A 157 9.71 17.91 -15.86
C GLN A 157 10.81 18.51 -16.76
N ALA A 158 12.08 18.40 -16.37
CA ALA A 158 13.22 18.85 -17.18
C ALA A 158 13.63 17.80 -18.24
N GLY A 159 13.11 16.57 -18.12
CA GLY A 159 13.44 15.45 -19.01
C GLY A 159 14.53 14.54 -18.47
N GLU A 160 14.98 14.77 -17.22
CA GLU A 160 16.02 13.98 -16.57
C GLU A 160 15.45 12.67 -16.04
N SER A 161 16.27 11.61 -16.04
CA SER A 161 15.86 10.28 -15.59
C SER A 161 15.59 10.23 -14.09
N VAL A 162 14.51 9.58 -13.69
CA VAL A 162 14.07 9.47 -12.29
C VAL A 162 13.95 8.00 -11.88
N ALA A 163 14.43 7.69 -10.67
CA ALA A 163 14.30 6.37 -10.08
C ALA A 163 12.82 5.97 -9.87
N ILE A 164 12.54 4.67 -9.78
CA ILE A 164 11.18 4.15 -9.60
C ILE A 164 10.48 4.71 -8.34
N ARG A 165 11.22 4.90 -7.23
CA ARG A 165 10.76 5.59 -6.01
C ARG A 165 11.93 5.98 -5.10
N PRO A 166 11.74 6.90 -4.14
CA PRO A 166 12.77 7.22 -3.15
C PRO A 166 13.29 5.97 -2.41
N GLY A 167 14.61 5.84 -2.32
CA GLY A 167 15.27 4.69 -1.68
C GLY A 167 15.29 3.40 -2.52
N PHE A 168 14.81 3.44 -3.76
CA PHE A 168 14.90 2.35 -4.72
C PHE A 168 15.44 2.91 -6.05
N GLU A 169 16.76 2.93 -6.19
CA GLU A 169 17.50 3.64 -7.23
C GLU A 169 17.57 2.88 -8.57
N PHE A 170 16.44 2.34 -9.04
CA PHE A 170 16.34 1.79 -10.39
C PHE A 170 15.77 2.83 -11.34
N TYR A 171 16.52 3.17 -12.40
CA TYR A 171 16.21 4.30 -13.30
C TYR A 171 15.58 3.82 -14.61
N ARG A 172 16.26 2.98 -15.37
CA ARG A 172 15.71 2.39 -16.61
C ARG A 172 15.47 0.91 -16.37
N LEU A 173 14.23 0.48 -16.52
CA LEU A 173 13.83 -0.88 -16.16
C LEU A 173 13.56 -1.74 -17.39
N LYS A 174 14.17 -2.92 -17.45
CA LYS A 174 13.63 -4.04 -18.24
C LYS A 174 12.71 -4.87 -17.35
N LEU A 175 11.41 -4.82 -17.66
CA LEU A 175 10.35 -5.52 -16.95
C LEU A 175 10.03 -6.83 -17.68
N ASN A 176 10.00 -7.93 -16.94
CA ASN A 176 9.60 -9.24 -17.45
C ASN A 176 8.37 -9.71 -16.69
N PHE A 177 7.42 -10.29 -17.42
CA PHE A 177 6.16 -10.79 -16.89
C PHE A 177 6.09 -12.31 -17.05
N ASN A 178 5.41 -12.98 -16.12
CA ASN A 178 5.10 -14.40 -16.26
C ASN A 178 3.94 -14.61 -17.26
N HIS A 179 3.61 -15.87 -17.53
CA HIS A 179 2.52 -16.23 -18.46
C HIS A 179 1.11 -15.78 -18.03
N LEU A 180 0.95 -15.33 -16.78
CA LEU A 180 -0.29 -14.73 -16.25
C LEU A 180 -0.28 -13.19 -16.34
N GLY A 181 0.74 -12.59 -16.95
CA GLY A 181 0.91 -11.13 -17.04
C GLY A 181 1.35 -10.45 -15.74
N GLN A 182 1.77 -11.23 -14.73
CA GLN A 182 2.24 -10.69 -13.44
C GLN A 182 3.74 -10.42 -13.53
N ILE A 183 4.20 -9.34 -12.90
CA ILE A 183 5.62 -8.99 -12.91
C ILE A 183 6.45 -10.09 -12.24
N ALA A 184 7.50 -10.54 -12.93
CA ALA A 184 8.35 -11.65 -12.50
C ALA A 184 9.80 -11.21 -12.30
N ARG A 185 10.26 -10.19 -13.03
CA ARG A 185 11.61 -9.64 -12.88
C ARG A 185 11.66 -8.18 -13.27
N MET A 186 12.31 -7.38 -12.43
CA MET A 186 12.75 -6.03 -12.75
C MET A 186 14.27 -6.03 -12.85
N GLN A 187 14.80 -5.37 -13.88
CA GLN A 187 16.24 -5.25 -14.10
C GLN A 187 16.58 -3.79 -14.37
N ASN A 188 17.50 -3.23 -13.58
CA ASN A 188 18.06 -1.91 -13.80
C ASN A 188 19.13 -2.00 -14.89
N ILE A 189 18.94 -1.27 -15.98
CA ILE A 189 19.78 -1.35 -17.17
C ILE A 189 20.32 0.00 -17.61
N ASP A 190 21.44 0.00 -18.32
CA ASP A 190 21.98 1.15 -19.02
C ASP A 190 21.26 1.40 -20.37
N GLU A 191 21.73 2.37 -21.16
CA GLU A 191 21.18 2.68 -22.49
C GLU A 191 21.35 1.52 -23.49
N ASN A 192 22.40 0.71 -23.34
CA ASN A 192 22.72 -0.44 -24.18
C ASN A 192 21.95 -1.71 -23.78
N GLY A 193 21.25 -1.70 -22.64
CA GLY A 193 20.54 -2.85 -22.09
C GLY A 193 21.37 -3.74 -21.17
N GLU A 194 22.56 -3.30 -20.76
CA GLU A 194 23.41 -3.99 -19.79
C GLU A 194 22.98 -3.68 -18.36
N LEU A 195 23.14 -4.63 -17.43
CA LEU A 195 22.74 -4.44 -16.04
C LEU A 195 23.63 -3.40 -15.32
N ILE A 196 22.99 -2.49 -14.57
CA ILE A 196 23.67 -1.52 -13.70
C ILE A 196 23.24 -1.74 -12.26
N GLU A 197 24.22 -1.91 -11.37
CA GLU A 197 24.02 -1.93 -9.93
C GLU A 197 23.77 -0.52 -9.39
N ASN A 198 22.83 -0.40 -8.46
CA ASN A 198 22.60 0.82 -7.71
C ASN A 198 23.58 0.93 -6.52
N SER A 199 23.38 1.94 -5.66
CA SER A 199 24.27 2.18 -4.51
C SER A 199 24.36 1.01 -3.51
N SER A 200 23.43 0.05 -3.56
CA SER A 200 23.41 -1.15 -2.73
C SER A 200 24.02 -2.38 -3.38
N GLY A 201 24.55 -2.28 -4.61
CA GLY A 201 25.03 -3.43 -5.38
C GLY A 201 23.92 -4.21 -6.11
N ALA A 202 22.66 -3.83 -5.91
CA ALA A 202 21.53 -4.49 -6.56
C ALA A 202 21.31 -3.96 -7.97
N SER A 203 21.06 -4.86 -8.92
CA SER A 203 20.62 -4.50 -10.28
C SER A 203 19.33 -5.20 -10.69
N GLN A 204 18.84 -6.16 -9.90
CA GLN A 204 17.66 -6.94 -10.29
C GLN A 204 16.82 -7.32 -9.07
N ASP A 205 15.51 -7.32 -9.27
CA ASP A 205 14.55 -7.92 -8.35
C ASP A 205 13.81 -9.04 -9.07
N VAL A 206 13.86 -10.26 -8.54
CA VAL A 206 13.05 -11.40 -9.01
C VAL A 206 11.86 -11.58 -8.10
N ILE A 207 10.67 -11.55 -8.66
CA ILE A 207 9.39 -11.53 -7.94
C ILE A 207 8.67 -12.85 -8.18
N TYR A 208 8.19 -13.46 -7.12
CA TYR A 208 7.41 -14.69 -7.18
C TYR A 208 6.00 -14.43 -6.69
N THR A 209 5.02 -14.78 -7.52
CA THR A 209 3.60 -14.67 -7.22
C THR A 209 2.92 -16.04 -7.32
N ASN A 210 1.79 -16.21 -6.64
CA ASN A 210 0.90 -17.35 -6.89
C ASN A 210 -0.07 -17.05 -8.07
N HIS A 211 -0.89 -18.03 -8.45
CA HIS A 211 -1.89 -17.88 -9.53
C HIS A 211 -2.94 -16.78 -9.26
N GLU A 212 -3.19 -16.45 -7.99
CA GLU A 212 -4.08 -15.36 -7.57
C GLU A 212 -3.39 -13.99 -7.66
N GLY A 213 -2.06 -13.94 -7.81
CA GLY A 213 -1.29 -12.70 -7.85
C GLY A 213 -0.82 -12.20 -6.48
N ASN A 214 -0.86 -13.03 -5.44
CA ASN A 214 -0.28 -12.71 -4.14
C ASN A 214 1.25 -12.76 -4.24
N PHE A 215 1.93 -11.74 -3.69
CA PHE A 215 3.38 -11.59 -3.68
C PHE A 215 4.04 -12.55 -2.68
N LEU A 216 4.48 -13.72 -3.13
CA LEU A 216 5.00 -14.76 -2.23
C LEU A 216 6.42 -14.46 -1.76
N SER A 217 7.27 -13.92 -2.62
CA SER A 217 8.65 -13.61 -2.28
C SER A 217 9.31 -12.71 -3.31
N TRP A 218 10.41 -12.09 -2.92
CA TRP A 218 11.34 -11.42 -3.82
C TRP A 218 12.78 -11.78 -3.49
N LYS A 219 13.64 -11.76 -4.50
CA LYS A 219 15.11 -11.83 -4.38
C LYS A 219 15.71 -10.58 -4.97
N VAL A 220 16.69 -10.01 -4.27
CA VAL A 220 17.53 -8.91 -4.75
C VAL A 220 18.83 -9.51 -5.26
N LEU A 221 19.21 -9.19 -6.49
CA LEU A 221 20.38 -9.74 -7.16
C LEU A 221 21.28 -8.64 -7.74
N ASN A 222 22.58 -8.92 -7.77
CA ASN A 222 23.59 -8.09 -8.45
C ASN A 222 23.73 -8.44 -9.95
N ASN A 223 24.72 -7.87 -10.63
CA ASN A 223 24.95 -8.10 -12.06
C ASN A 223 25.28 -9.55 -12.41
N SER A 224 25.95 -10.28 -11.52
CA SER A 224 26.28 -11.70 -11.66
C SER A 224 25.08 -12.61 -11.37
N SER A 225 23.92 -12.04 -11.00
CA SER A 225 22.73 -12.77 -10.52
C SER A 225 22.95 -13.52 -9.20
N ASP A 226 23.94 -13.12 -8.42
CA ASP A 226 24.12 -13.57 -7.03
C ASP A 226 23.19 -12.77 -6.11
N LEU A 227 22.81 -13.37 -4.98
CA LEU A 227 22.02 -12.69 -3.95
C LEU A 227 22.82 -11.52 -3.38
N GLU A 228 22.18 -10.36 -3.29
CA GLU A 228 22.77 -9.14 -2.75
C GLU A 228 21.83 -8.55 -1.71
N LYS A 229 22.35 -8.15 -0.55
CA LYS A 229 21.55 -7.38 0.40
C LYS A 229 21.45 -5.94 -0.09
N GLY A 230 20.31 -5.61 -0.68
CA GLY A 230 20.08 -4.29 -1.23
C GLY A 230 18.61 -3.96 -1.42
N ASN A 231 18.35 -2.86 -2.13
CA ASN A 231 17.03 -2.25 -2.30
C ASN A 231 16.30 -2.02 -0.97
N GLY A 232 15.13 -1.38 -0.94
CA GLY A 232 14.28 -1.43 0.25
C GLY A 232 13.67 -2.83 0.36
N PRO A 233 13.77 -3.57 1.49
CA PRO A 233 14.10 -3.13 2.86
C PRO A 233 15.51 -3.51 3.36
N ASN A 234 16.51 -3.58 2.48
CA ASN A 234 17.92 -3.93 2.73
C ASN A 234 18.08 -5.39 3.18
N VAL A 235 17.56 -6.31 2.38
CA VAL A 235 17.57 -7.78 2.60
C VAL A 235 17.78 -8.45 1.25
N ALA A 236 18.37 -9.64 1.22
CA ALA A 236 18.60 -10.33 -0.05
C ALA A 236 17.36 -11.10 -0.53
N LEU A 237 16.53 -11.55 0.41
CA LEU A 237 15.31 -12.30 0.13
C LEU A 237 14.25 -11.99 1.18
N GLY A 238 13.02 -11.81 0.74
CA GLY A 238 11.85 -11.83 1.62
C GLY A 238 10.84 -12.89 1.21
N ARG A 239 10.17 -13.49 2.20
CA ARG A 239 9.11 -14.49 1.99
C ARG A 239 7.86 -14.12 2.76
N GLN A 240 6.73 -14.16 2.08
CA GLN A 240 5.40 -13.89 2.61
C GLN A 240 4.51 -15.12 2.53
N PHE A 241 3.64 -15.27 3.53
CA PHE A 241 2.63 -16.33 3.59
C PHE A 241 1.27 -15.70 3.81
N PHE A 242 0.27 -16.21 3.09
CA PHE A 242 -1.07 -15.62 3.04
C PHE A 242 -2.11 -16.61 3.55
N ASN A 243 -3.22 -16.09 4.08
CA ASN A 243 -4.41 -16.90 4.33
C ASN A 243 -5.26 -17.04 3.05
N GLU A 244 -6.38 -17.75 3.16
CA GLU A 244 -7.34 -18.02 2.09
C GLU A 244 -8.02 -16.76 1.51
N PHE A 245 -7.89 -15.61 2.16
CA PHE A 245 -8.38 -14.32 1.68
C PHE A 245 -7.26 -13.45 1.08
N GLY A 246 -6.04 -13.97 0.94
CA GLY A 246 -4.90 -13.22 0.40
C GLY A 246 -4.30 -12.21 1.38
N TYR A 247 -4.58 -12.33 2.68
CA TYR A 247 -3.98 -11.46 3.71
C TYR A 247 -2.64 -12.02 4.20
N GLU A 248 -1.59 -11.19 4.25
CA GLU A 248 -0.26 -11.57 4.73
C GLU A 248 -0.30 -11.96 6.21
N ARG A 249 -0.14 -13.26 6.51
CA ARG A 249 -0.07 -13.83 7.85
C ARG A 249 1.34 -13.86 8.40
N GLN A 250 2.35 -13.87 7.54
CA GLN A 250 3.74 -13.96 7.95
C GLN A 250 4.66 -13.33 6.90
N LEU A 251 5.70 -12.63 7.37
CA LEU A 251 6.81 -12.11 6.58
C LEU A 251 8.11 -12.52 7.26
N ILE A 252 9.08 -13.02 6.48
CA ILE A 252 10.42 -13.39 6.95
C ILE A 252 11.48 -12.83 5.99
N HIS A 253 12.52 -12.20 6.54
CA HIS A 253 13.67 -11.69 5.78
C HIS A 253 14.90 -12.56 5.94
N PHE A 254 15.69 -12.65 4.87
CA PHE A 254 16.92 -13.42 4.81
C PHE A 254 18.06 -12.62 4.18
N ASP A 255 19.27 -12.94 4.62
CA ASP A 255 20.52 -12.49 4.01
C ASP A 255 20.90 -13.36 2.80
N GLU A 256 22.04 -13.03 2.19
CA GLU A 256 22.61 -13.65 0.99
C GLU A 256 22.95 -15.14 1.22
N ASN A 257 23.19 -15.54 2.47
CA ASN A 257 23.47 -16.92 2.87
C ASN A 257 22.19 -17.71 3.21
N GLY A 258 21.02 -17.09 3.10
CA GLY A 258 19.74 -17.69 3.47
C GLY A 258 19.50 -17.75 4.98
N SER A 259 20.27 -17.02 5.79
CA SER A 259 20.05 -16.88 7.23
C SER A 259 19.08 -15.74 7.51
N ARG A 260 18.30 -15.85 8.61
CA ARG A 260 17.36 -14.80 9.00
C ARG A 260 18.08 -13.53 9.41
N ILE A 261 17.58 -12.38 8.99
CA ILE A 261 18.18 -11.07 9.28
C ILE A 261 17.11 -10.03 9.57
N TYR A 262 17.43 -9.04 10.41
CA TYR A 262 16.62 -7.83 10.52
C TYR A 262 16.77 -6.96 9.27
N SER A 263 15.66 -6.52 8.71
CA SER A 263 15.64 -5.50 7.66
C SER A 263 16.12 -4.14 8.18
N ALA A 264 16.33 -3.18 7.28
CA ALA A 264 16.61 -1.79 7.63
C ALA A 264 15.52 -1.16 8.51
N TYR A 265 14.28 -1.67 8.47
CA TYR A 265 13.17 -1.23 9.32
C TYR A 265 13.10 -1.99 10.66
N GLY A 266 14.11 -2.78 11.01
CA GLY A 266 14.15 -3.50 12.28
C GLY A 266 13.19 -4.67 12.40
N ILE A 267 12.74 -5.26 11.28
CA ILE A 267 11.87 -6.44 11.25
C ILE A 267 12.64 -7.64 10.68
N CYS A 268 12.77 -8.70 11.46
CA CYS A 268 13.28 -9.99 10.98
C CYS A 268 12.13 -10.88 10.48
N GLU A 269 11.24 -11.24 11.40
CA GLU A 269 10.00 -11.94 11.10
C GLU A 269 8.82 -11.23 11.77
N SER A 270 7.68 -11.16 11.07
CA SER A 270 6.42 -10.76 11.67
C SER A 270 5.31 -11.77 11.39
N ARG A 271 4.39 -11.93 12.33
CA ARG A 271 3.16 -12.72 12.17
C ARG A 271 1.94 -11.86 12.46
N THR A 272 0.95 -11.95 11.60
CA THR A 272 -0.23 -11.08 11.64
C THR A 272 -1.49 -11.90 11.79
N GLU A 273 -2.36 -11.44 12.67
CA GLU A 273 -3.71 -11.97 12.84
C GLU A 273 -4.75 -10.96 12.38
N PHE A 274 -5.84 -11.50 11.85
CA PHE A 274 -6.94 -10.70 11.31
C PHE A 274 -8.25 -11.09 12.01
N ASP A 275 -9.14 -10.12 12.19
CA ASP A 275 -10.52 -10.36 12.61
C ASP A 275 -11.36 -10.97 11.47
N GLU A 276 -12.63 -11.26 11.75
CA GLU A 276 -13.56 -11.83 10.76
C GLU A 276 -13.76 -10.94 9.52
N PHE A 277 -13.61 -9.62 9.67
CA PHE A 277 -13.73 -8.65 8.57
C PHE A 277 -12.45 -8.54 7.75
N GLY A 278 -11.32 -9.09 8.23
CA GLY A 278 -10.00 -8.95 7.58
C GLY A 278 -9.22 -7.72 8.03
N ASN A 279 -9.55 -7.11 9.18
CA ASN A 279 -8.72 -6.08 9.79
C ASN A 279 -7.61 -6.73 10.63
N ILE A 280 -6.41 -6.14 10.68
CA ILE A 280 -5.40 -6.59 11.66
C ILE A 280 -5.96 -6.47 13.07
N SER A 281 -5.95 -7.58 13.80
CA SER A 281 -6.25 -7.65 15.24
C SER A 281 -4.96 -7.72 16.06
N GLU A 282 -3.96 -8.49 15.61
CA GLU A 282 -2.66 -8.59 16.25
C GLU A 282 -1.51 -8.63 15.24
N ARG A 283 -0.34 -8.12 15.63
CA ARG A 283 0.92 -8.36 14.93
C ARG A 283 2.06 -8.59 15.92
N ARG A 284 2.80 -9.68 15.73
CA ARG A 284 3.91 -10.13 16.58
C ARG A 284 5.22 -10.14 15.83
N PHE A 285 6.32 -9.87 16.53
CA PHE A 285 7.67 -9.88 15.96
C PHE A 285 8.55 -10.97 16.57
N TYR A 286 9.46 -11.50 15.76
CA TYR A 286 10.35 -12.60 16.11
C TYR A 286 11.80 -12.24 15.75
N ASP A 287 12.74 -12.73 16.55
CA ASP A 287 14.17 -12.51 16.33
C ASP A 287 14.78 -13.45 15.27
N ILE A 288 16.09 -13.37 15.06
CA ILE A 288 16.81 -14.15 14.06
C ILE A 288 16.83 -15.65 14.40
N GLU A 289 16.71 -16.01 15.68
CA GLU A 289 16.55 -17.39 16.15
C GLU A 289 15.10 -17.89 16.06
N GLY A 290 14.14 -17.03 15.73
CA GLY A 290 12.71 -17.35 15.65
C GLY A 290 11.99 -17.37 17.01
N ASN A 291 12.61 -16.84 18.06
CA ASN A 291 11.97 -16.62 19.36
C ASN A 291 11.18 -15.30 19.35
N ARG A 292 10.40 -15.05 20.40
CA ARG A 292 9.68 -13.77 20.57
C ARG A 292 10.70 -12.64 20.66
N GLY A 293 10.69 -11.77 19.65
CA GLY A 293 11.56 -10.60 19.55
C GLY A 293 10.77 -9.30 19.51
N VAL A 294 11.43 -8.20 19.16
CA VAL A 294 10.80 -6.89 19.01
C VAL A 294 11.06 -6.31 17.62
N HIS A 295 10.20 -5.39 17.20
CA HIS A 295 10.52 -4.49 16.09
C HIS A 295 11.61 -3.51 16.55
N LEU A 296 12.84 -3.64 16.06
CA LEU A 296 14.01 -2.95 16.65
C LEU A 296 13.89 -1.42 16.68
N GLU A 297 13.24 -0.80 15.69
CA GLU A 297 13.05 0.66 15.70
C GLU A 297 11.91 1.12 16.63
N ALA A 298 10.86 0.31 16.78
CA ALA A 298 9.64 0.67 17.49
C ALA A 298 9.60 0.14 18.94
N ASP A 299 10.47 -0.80 19.27
CA ASP A 299 10.71 -1.44 20.58
C ASP A 299 9.46 -2.05 21.24
N TYR A 300 8.69 -2.81 20.46
CA TYR A 300 7.61 -3.64 21.00
C TYR A 300 7.55 -4.99 20.28
N HIS A 301 7.04 -6.00 20.98
CA HIS A 301 6.85 -7.34 20.45
C HIS A 301 5.48 -7.52 19.81
N LEU A 302 4.44 -6.98 20.43
CA LEU A 302 3.04 -7.21 20.04
C LEU A 302 2.29 -5.90 19.89
N LEU A 303 1.70 -5.69 18.71
CA LEU A 303 0.64 -4.71 18.45
C LEU A 303 -0.70 -5.41 18.59
N LYS A 304 -1.62 -4.85 19.38
CA LYS A 304 -3.04 -5.22 19.36
C LYS A 304 -3.88 -4.06 18.85
N ILE A 305 -4.88 -4.37 18.02
CA ILE A 305 -5.86 -3.41 17.54
C ILE A 305 -7.25 -3.93 17.86
N GLU A 306 -8.05 -3.08 18.49
CA GLU A 306 -9.45 -3.37 18.77
C GLU A 306 -10.33 -2.63 17.76
N TRP A 307 -11.30 -3.34 17.19
CA TRP A 307 -12.27 -2.81 16.25
C TRP A 307 -13.68 -2.85 16.83
N SER A 308 -14.55 -1.99 16.34
CA SER A 308 -15.97 -2.03 16.64
C SER A 308 -16.57 -3.37 16.17
N LYS A 309 -17.71 -3.75 16.75
CA LYS A 309 -18.42 -5.00 16.41
C LYS A 309 -18.73 -5.17 14.91
N ASP A 310 -18.86 -4.06 14.19
CA ASP A 310 -19.09 -4.01 12.74
C ASP A 310 -17.79 -4.00 11.90
N GLY A 311 -16.62 -4.04 12.53
CA GLY A 311 -15.31 -4.01 11.88
C GLY A 311 -14.93 -2.67 11.24
N ASN A 312 -15.76 -1.63 11.34
CA ASN A 312 -15.58 -0.39 10.59
C ASN A 312 -14.73 0.66 11.29
N ARG A 313 -14.67 0.63 12.62
CA ARG A 313 -14.00 1.67 13.42
C ARG A 313 -12.96 1.06 14.31
N ARG A 314 -11.76 1.63 14.30
CA ARG A 314 -10.74 1.29 15.30
C ARG A 314 -11.15 1.90 16.63
N ILE A 315 -11.24 1.10 17.69
CA ILE A 315 -11.54 1.52 19.05
C ILE A 315 -10.26 1.86 19.80
N SER A 316 -9.25 1.01 19.66
CA SER A 316 -7.95 1.21 20.29
C SER A 316 -6.82 0.54 19.51
N LEU A 317 -5.59 0.95 19.82
CA LEU A 317 -4.39 0.17 19.51
C LEU A 317 -3.43 0.24 20.70
N SER A 318 -2.72 -0.84 20.99
CA SER A 318 -1.82 -0.97 22.15
C SER A 318 -0.55 -1.76 21.82
N TYR A 319 0.56 -1.47 22.50
CA TYR A 319 1.87 -2.11 22.31
C TYR A 319 2.34 -2.89 23.55
N PHE A 320 2.88 -4.09 23.37
CA PHE A 320 3.31 -4.95 24.48
C PHE A 320 4.72 -5.52 24.29
N THR A 321 5.40 -5.76 25.40
CA THR A 321 6.70 -6.44 25.46
C THR A 321 6.58 -7.93 25.14
N VAL A 322 7.72 -8.61 25.03
CA VAL A 322 7.79 -10.09 24.90
C VAL A 322 7.17 -10.84 26.09
N LYS A 323 6.94 -10.16 27.23
CA LYS A 323 6.26 -10.70 28.42
C LYS A 323 4.79 -10.28 28.51
N ASP A 324 4.23 -9.77 27.42
CA ASP A 324 2.84 -9.29 27.32
C ASP A 324 2.52 -8.15 28.30
N GLN A 325 3.52 -7.36 28.69
CA GLN A 325 3.37 -6.16 29.53
C GLN A 325 3.25 -4.91 28.65
N ALA A 326 2.51 -3.90 29.09
CA ALA A 326 2.40 -2.63 28.39
C ALA A 326 3.77 -1.96 28.21
N VAL A 327 4.04 -1.45 27.00
CA VAL A 327 5.28 -0.72 26.67
C VAL A 327 4.98 0.52 25.83
N LEU A 328 5.84 1.54 25.92
CA LEU A 328 5.76 2.71 25.06
C LEU A 328 6.44 2.43 23.73
N HIS A 329 5.81 2.85 22.63
CA HIS A 329 6.46 2.83 21.32
C HIS A 329 7.69 3.75 21.34
N ASN A 330 8.87 3.23 20.98
CA ASN A 330 10.15 3.93 21.13
C ASN A 330 10.16 5.35 20.54
N SER A 331 9.81 5.49 19.25
CA SER A 331 9.83 6.79 18.56
C SER A 331 8.59 7.67 18.79
N ARG A 332 7.48 7.12 19.31
CA ARG A 332 6.21 7.87 19.44
C ARG A 332 5.83 8.18 20.89
N GLY A 333 6.35 7.43 21.86
CA GLY A 333 6.25 7.73 23.29
C GLY A 333 4.92 7.39 23.97
N TYR A 334 4.06 6.57 23.37
CA TYR A 334 2.79 6.13 24.00
C TYR A 334 2.61 4.61 23.90
N HIS A 335 1.87 4.06 24.84
CA HIS A 335 1.47 2.64 24.86
C HIS A 335 0.19 2.41 24.06
N GLN A 336 -0.80 3.27 24.23
CA GLN A 336 -2.13 3.08 23.67
C GLN A 336 -2.67 4.34 22.99
N VAL A 337 -3.44 4.16 21.92
CA VAL A 337 -4.33 5.19 21.37
C VAL A 337 -5.78 4.74 21.56
N LYS A 338 -6.64 5.63 22.08
CA LYS A 338 -8.09 5.44 22.09
C LYS A 338 -8.76 6.38 21.09
N TYR A 339 -9.76 5.85 20.38
CA TYR A 339 -10.53 6.59 19.38
C TYR A 339 -11.97 6.73 19.87
N LYS A 340 -12.50 7.95 19.86
CA LYS A 340 -13.89 8.24 20.22
C LYS A 340 -14.63 8.75 18.99
N TYR A 341 -15.82 8.23 18.76
CA TYR A 341 -16.68 8.61 17.64
C TYR A 341 -17.96 9.29 18.15
N SER A 342 -18.54 10.15 17.32
CA SER A 342 -19.88 10.70 17.54
C SER A 342 -20.96 9.65 17.26
N SER A 343 -22.21 9.98 17.57
CA SER A 343 -23.38 9.16 17.20
C SER A 343 -23.57 9.00 15.69
N GLN A 344 -23.00 9.89 14.88
CA GLN A 344 -22.95 9.80 13.42
C GLN A 344 -21.68 9.09 12.91
N ASN A 345 -20.97 8.36 13.77
CA ASN A 345 -19.77 7.59 13.45
C ASN A 345 -18.56 8.41 12.95
N LYS A 346 -18.53 9.73 13.19
CA LYS A 346 -17.38 10.59 12.88
C LYS A 346 -16.36 10.54 14.01
N LEU A 347 -15.06 10.46 13.70
CA LEU A 347 -14.00 10.45 14.71
C LEU A 347 -13.90 11.82 15.38
N ILE A 348 -14.27 11.94 16.66
CA ILE A 348 -14.28 13.23 17.37
C ILE A 348 -13.08 13.41 18.29
N ARG A 349 -12.40 12.32 18.69
CA ARG A 349 -11.23 12.42 19.57
C ARG A 349 -10.28 11.24 19.39
N MET A 350 -8.99 11.55 19.45
CA MET A 350 -7.90 10.59 19.66
C MET A 350 -7.15 10.94 20.95
N SER A 351 -6.85 9.95 21.78
CA SER A 351 -6.12 10.13 23.05
C SER A 351 -4.93 9.19 23.13
N TYR A 352 -3.74 9.74 23.40
CA TYR A 352 -2.48 8.99 23.53
C TYR A 352 -2.17 8.74 25.01
N LEU A 353 -2.04 7.47 25.40
CA LEU A 353 -1.94 7.04 26.79
C LEU A 353 -0.62 6.30 27.03
N ASN A 354 -0.04 6.51 28.21
CA ASN A 354 1.10 5.73 28.68
C ASN A 354 0.68 4.32 29.13
N ASP A 355 1.66 3.55 29.58
CA ASP A 355 1.56 2.19 30.13
C ASP A 355 0.68 2.09 31.40
N LYS A 356 0.34 3.24 32.02
CA LYS A 356 -0.57 3.35 33.17
C LYS A 356 -1.97 3.84 32.79
N GLY A 357 -2.25 4.04 31.50
CA GLY A 357 -3.54 4.52 31.01
C GLY A 357 -3.79 6.01 31.19
N VAL A 358 -2.74 6.80 31.44
CA VAL A 358 -2.80 8.27 31.62
C VAL A 358 -2.34 8.98 30.35
N LEU A 359 -2.94 10.14 30.01
CA LEU A 359 -2.51 10.96 28.87
C LEU A 359 -1.02 11.26 28.92
N ILE A 360 -0.34 11.12 27.79
CA ILE A 360 1.08 11.42 27.63
C ILE A 360 1.30 12.20 26.34
N ASN A 361 2.22 13.16 26.37
CA ASN A 361 2.68 13.83 25.16
C ASN A 361 3.46 12.83 24.32
N ARG A 362 3.10 12.71 23.05
CA ARG A 362 3.93 11.98 22.09
C ARG A 362 5.32 12.61 22.02
N ILE A 363 6.33 11.76 21.85
CA ILE A 363 7.73 12.20 21.69
C ILE A 363 7.92 12.96 20.37
N ASP A 364 7.24 12.53 19.30
CA ASP A 364 7.48 13.04 17.95
C ASP A 364 6.88 14.42 17.66
N ASN A 365 5.84 14.84 18.40
CA ASN A 365 5.17 16.12 18.14
C ASN A 365 4.54 16.79 19.37
N GLY A 366 4.71 16.24 20.58
CA GLY A 366 4.17 16.81 21.81
C GLY A 366 2.66 16.62 22.03
N VAL A 367 1.92 16.07 21.07
CA VAL A 367 0.46 15.92 21.14
C VAL A 367 0.09 14.79 22.11
N ALA A 368 -0.84 15.02 23.02
CA ALA A 368 -1.46 13.98 23.85
C ALA A 368 -2.92 13.69 23.46
N MET A 369 -3.59 14.64 22.80
CA MET A 369 -4.96 14.50 22.37
C MET A 369 -5.22 15.30 21.09
N ILE A 370 -6.06 14.75 20.21
CA ILE A 370 -6.55 15.43 19.01
C ILE A 370 -8.07 15.43 19.06
N GLU A 371 -8.68 16.59 18.87
CA GLU A 371 -10.14 16.74 18.78
C GLU A 371 -10.56 17.27 17.42
N PHE A 372 -11.64 16.72 16.90
CA PHE A 372 -12.19 17.08 15.60
C PHE A 372 -13.59 17.66 15.75
N GLU A 373 -13.81 18.80 15.12
CA GLU A 373 -15.13 19.42 14.97
C GLU A 373 -15.52 19.40 13.50
N TYR A 374 -16.79 19.13 13.24
CA TYR A 374 -17.33 18.95 11.88
C TYR A 374 -18.48 19.91 11.62
N ASP A 375 -18.60 20.36 10.37
CA ASP A 375 -19.77 21.10 9.90
C ASP A 375 -20.96 20.17 9.64
N SER A 376 -22.10 20.79 9.29
CA SER A 376 -23.32 20.07 8.92
C SER A 376 -23.14 19.14 7.72
N ASN A 377 -22.17 19.42 6.85
CA ASN A 377 -21.84 18.63 5.67
C ASN A 377 -20.79 17.54 5.97
N GLY A 378 -20.29 17.46 7.21
CA GLY A 378 -19.27 16.51 7.64
C GLY A 378 -17.84 16.85 7.28
N LYS A 379 -17.58 18.07 6.82
CA LYS A 379 -16.21 18.57 6.66
C LYS A 379 -15.65 18.95 8.01
N VAL A 380 -14.37 18.62 8.25
CA VAL A 380 -13.65 19.06 9.45
C VAL A 380 -13.56 20.60 9.44
N ILE A 381 -14.13 21.25 10.45
CA ILE A 381 -13.98 22.70 10.70
C ILE A 381 -12.70 22.95 11.48
N THR A 382 -12.42 22.12 12.49
CA THR A 382 -11.30 22.36 13.41
C THR A 382 -10.64 21.05 13.80
N THR A 383 -9.30 21.06 13.86
CA THR A 383 -8.48 20.01 14.45
C THR A 383 -7.66 20.62 15.58
N LYS A 384 -8.09 20.42 16.82
CA LYS A 384 -7.36 20.92 18.01
C LYS A 384 -6.33 19.88 18.44
N LYS A 385 -5.06 20.26 18.46
CA LYS A 385 -3.95 19.43 18.95
C LYS A 385 -3.58 19.89 20.34
N LEU A 386 -3.74 19.02 21.32
CA LEU A 386 -3.61 19.37 22.74
C LEU A 386 -2.49 18.55 23.36
N ASN A 387 -1.69 19.18 24.22
CA ASN A 387 -0.76 18.48 25.11
C ASN A 387 -1.52 17.81 26.27
N LYS A 388 -0.79 17.08 27.13
CA LYS A 388 -1.35 16.31 28.26
C LYS A 388 -2.02 17.19 29.32
N ASP A 389 -1.70 18.47 29.37
CA ASP A 389 -2.29 19.45 30.29
C ASP A 389 -3.51 20.16 29.66
N GLY A 390 -3.90 19.79 28.44
CA GLY A 390 -5.04 20.36 27.72
C GLY A 390 -4.75 21.69 27.03
N LYS A 391 -3.48 22.08 26.87
CA LYS A 391 -3.08 23.28 26.13
C LYS A 391 -2.88 22.96 24.66
N GLU A 392 -3.35 23.84 23.79
CA GLU A 392 -3.16 23.73 22.34
C GLU A 392 -1.69 23.95 21.95
N ILE A 393 -1.21 23.20 20.95
CA ILE A 393 0.18 23.23 20.45
C ILE A 393 0.27 23.33 18.94
#